data_AF-A0A8S0FG31-F1
#
_entry.id   AF-A0A8S0FG31-F1
#
_cell.length_a   1.000
_cell.length_b   1.000
_cell.length_c   1.000
_cell.angle_alpha   90.00
_cell.angle_beta   90.00
_cell.angle_gamma   90.00
#
_symmetry.space_group_name_H-M   'P 1'
#
loop_
_entity.id
_entity.type
_entity.pdbx_description
1 polymer ?
#
loop_
_entity_poly.entity_id
_entity_poly.type
_entity_poly.pdbx_seq_one_letter_code
_entity_poly.pdbx_strand_id
1 'polypeptide(L)' 'MLIETDAPYLLPRDLTPKPSSRRNAPAHLPHILQRIAHWRGEDAAWLAATTDANVKTLFGIAF' A
#
# COMPACT_ATOMS: atom_id res chain seq x y z
N MET A 1 -3.10 11.81 -1.48
CA MET A 1 -3.43 10.43 -1.90
C MET A 1 -3.29 9.52 -0.69
N LEU A 2 -4.16 8.51 -0.57
CA LEU A 2 -4.08 7.43 0.41
C LEU A 2 -3.90 6.10 -0.31
N ILE A 3 -3.37 5.09 0.38
CA ILE A 3 -3.23 3.71 -0.13
C ILE A 3 -3.82 2.73 0.87
N GLU A 4 -4.41 1.66 0.37
CA GLU A 4 -5.06 0.63 1.20
C GLU A 4 -4.99 -0.74 0.53
N THR A 5 -5.28 -1.79 1.30
CA THR A 5 -5.33 -3.17 0.78
C THR A 5 -6.75 -3.66 0.50
N ASP A 6 -7.76 -3.10 1.17
CA ASP A 6 -9.12 -3.66 1.24
C ASP A 6 -9.15 -5.14 1.66
N ALA A 7 -8.18 -5.57 2.48
CA ALA A 7 -8.12 -6.94 2.97
C ALA A 7 -9.42 -7.30 3.74
N PRO A 8 -10.00 -8.50 3.51
CA PRO A 8 -9.41 -9.68 2.87
C PRO A 8 -9.52 -9.75 1.34
N TYR A 9 -10.08 -8.73 0.70
CA TYR A 9 -10.37 -8.67 -0.73
C TYR A 9 -9.19 -8.12 -1.54
N LEU A 10 -9.32 -8.15 -2.87
CA LEU A 10 -8.40 -7.48 -3.81
C LEU A 10 -6.91 -7.86 -3.69
N LEU A 11 -6.58 -9.14 -3.51
CA LEU A 11 -5.18 -9.62 -3.52
C LEU A 11 -4.45 -9.15 -4.79
N PRO A 12 -3.29 -8.46 -4.68
CA PRO A 12 -2.53 -8.00 -5.84
C PRO A 12 -2.20 -9.15 -6.79
N ARG A 13 -2.60 -9.02 -8.05
CA ARG A 13 -2.48 -10.09 -9.05
C ARG A 13 -1.04 -10.36 -9.49
N ASP A 14 -0.14 -9.43 -9.25
CA ASP A 14 1.28 -9.46 -9.59
C ASP A 14 2.17 -9.83 -8.37
N LEU A 15 1.58 -10.13 -7.21
CA LEU A 15 2.29 -10.62 -6.04
C LEU A 15 2.91 -12.00 -6.33
N THR A 16 4.18 -12.18 -5.97
CA THR A 16 4.92 -13.42 -6.21
C THR A 16 5.82 -13.76 -5.00
N PRO A 17 5.73 -14.98 -4.40
CA PRO A 17 4.71 -15.99 -4.66
C PRO A 17 3.32 -15.55 -4.16
N LYS A 18 2.26 -16.08 -4.78
CA LYS A 18 0.89 -15.84 -4.29
C LYS A 18 0.59 -16.72 -3.07
N PRO A 19 -0.03 -16.19 -2.00
CA PRO A 19 -0.49 -17.01 -0.90
C PRO A 19 -1.51 -18.04 -1.40
N SER A 20 -1.41 -19.28 -0.91
CA SER A 20 -2.31 -20.38 -1.30
C SER A 20 -3.78 -20.07 -1.01
N SER A 21 -4.05 -19.37 0.09
CA SER A 21 -5.39 -18.93 0.50
C SER A 21 -6.02 -17.91 -0.45
N ARG A 22 -5.22 -17.27 -1.31
CA ARG A 22 -5.62 -16.13 -2.17
C ARG A 22 -6.25 -14.95 -1.41
N ARG A 23 -6.14 -14.94 -0.08
CA ARG A 23 -6.67 -13.89 0.78
C ARG A 23 -5.67 -12.75 0.85
N ASN A 24 -6.13 -11.52 0.65
CA ASN A 24 -5.29 -10.35 0.86
C ASN A 24 -5.10 -10.08 2.36
N ALA A 25 -4.07 -9.32 2.70
CA ALA A 25 -3.75 -8.94 4.07
C ALA A 25 -3.04 -7.57 4.08
N PRO A 26 -3.13 -6.80 5.18
CA PRO A 26 -2.42 -5.52 5.33
C PRO A 26 -0.90 -5.63 5.11
N ALA A 27 -0.32 -6.79 5.39
CA ALA A 27 1.09 -7.09 5.12
C ALA A 27 1.50 -6.97 3.65
N HIS A 28 0.53 -6.96 2.71
CA HIS A 28 0.79 -6.77 1.28
C HIS A 28 0.78 -5.29 0.85
N LEU A 29 0.48 -4.35 1.75
CA LEU A 29 0.48 -2.92 1.47
C LEU A 29 1.83 -2.38 0.91
N PRO A 30 3.01 -2.83 1.39
CA PRO A 30 4.29 -2.40 0.82
C PRO A 30 4.45 -2.76 -0.67
N HIS A 31 3.94 -3.92 -1.10
CA HIS A 31 3.95 -4.31 -2.52
C HIS A 31 3.07 -3.38 -3.35
N ILE A 32 1.89 -3.02 -2.84
CA ILE A 32 0.98 -2.06 -3.50
C ILE A 32 1.65 -0.68 -3.63
N LEU A 33 2.24 -0.18 -2.54
CA LEU A 33 2.99 1.08 -2.53
C LEU A 33 4.10 1.07 -3.59
N GLN A 34 4.91 0.01 -3.66
CA GLN A 34 6.01 -0.11 -4.63
C GLN A 34 5.50 -0.04 -6.08
N ARG A 35 4.36 -0.68 -6.38
CA ARG A 35 3.78 -0.62 -7.73
C ARG A 35 3.24 0.76 -8.08
N ILE A 36 2.56 1.41 -7.14
CA ILE A 36 2.07 2.78 -7.34
C ILE A 36 3.24 3.73 -7.57
N ALA A 37 4.29 3.68 -6.73
CA ALA A 37 5.48 4.50 -6.86
C ALA A 37 6.15 4.30 -8.23
N HIS A 38 6.34 3.04 -8.64
CA HIS A 38 6.91 2.71 -9.95
C HIS A 38 6.13 3.34 -11.12
N TRP A 39 4.80 3.20 -11.14
CA TRP A 39 3.98 3.77 -12.23
C TRP A 39 3.89 5.30 -12.20
N ARG A 40 4.10 5.91 -11.04
CA ARG A 40 4.16 7.37 -10.90
C ARG A 40 5.55 7.94 -11.18
N GLY A 41 6.58 7.10 -11.33
CA GLY A 41 7.97 7.54 -11.45
C GLY A 41 8.50 8.19 -10.17
N GLU A 42 7.96 7.80 -9.00
CA GLU A 42 8.29 8.34 -7.69
C GLU A 42 9.12 7.34 -6.89
N ASP A 43 9.92 7.84 -5.94
CA ASP A 43 10.57 7.00 -4.94
C ASP A 43 9.55 6.43 -3.94
N ALA A 44 9.66 5.15 -3.62
CA ALA A 44 8.69 4.47 -2.75
C ALA A 44 8.75 4.97 -1.30
N ALA A 45 9.93 5.32 -0.77
CA ALA A 45 10.06 5.85 0.58
C ALA A 45 9.51 7.27 0.69
N TRP A 46 9.75 8.10 -0.34
CA TRP A 46 9.12 9.42 -0.46
C TRP A 46 7.60 9.31 -0.54
N LEU A 47 7.07 8.37 -1.33
CA LEU A 47 5.63 8.16 -1.44
C LEU A 47 5.02 7.69 -0.11
N ALA A 48 5.69 6.79 0.61
CA ALA A 48 5.27 6.35 1.94
C ALA A 48 5.14 7.54 2.91
N ALA A 49 6.19 8.37 3.01
CA ALA A 49 6.18 9.55 3.86
C ALA A 49 5.04 10.52 3.49
N THR A 50 4.79 10.69 2.19
CA THR A 50 3.70 11.53 1.68
C THR A 50 2.33 10.95 2.05
N THR A 51 2.11 9.65 1.87
CA THR A 51 0.84 9.02 2.23
C THR A 51 0.61 9.03 3.74
N ASP A 52 1.66 8.82 4.55
CA ASP A 52 1.57 8.90 6.01
C ASP A 52 1.21 10.30 6.49
N ALA A 53 1.86 11.34 5.94
CA ALA A 53 1.53 12.72 6.23
C ALA A 53 0.07 13.05 5.88
N ASN A 54 -0.44 12.50 4.77
CA ASN A 54 -1.85 12.67 4.38
C ASN A 54 -2.80 11.99 5.38
N VAL A 55 -2.48 10.78 5.86
CA VAL A 55 -3.26 10.08 6.91
C VAL A 55 -3.28 10.91 8.19
N LYS A 56 -2.11 11.40 8.64
CA LYS A 56 -1.99 12.23 9.86
C LYS A 56 -2.81 13.52 9.74
N THR A 57 -2.75 14.18 8.58
CA THR A 57 -3.51 15.40 8.30
C THR A 57 -5.02 15.14 8.29
N LEU A 58 -5.47 14.06 7.64
CA LEU A 58 -6.89 13.79 7.47
C LEU A 58 -7.55 13.28 8.74
N PHE A 59 -6.89 12.38 9.48
CA PHE A 59 -7.47 11.69 10.62
C PHE A 59 -7.01 12.23 11.98
N GLY A 60 -6.00 13.11 12.03
CA GLY A 60 -5.52 13.72 13.27
C GLY A 60 -4.85 12.75 14.24
N ILE A 61 -4.23 11.69 13.73
CA ILE A 61 -3.56 10.63 14.52
C ILE A 61 -2.03 10.70 14.39
N ALA A 62 -1.32 10.01 15.29
CA ALA A 62 0.13 9.86 15.26
C ALA A 62 0.52 8.37 15.25
N PHE A 63 1.48 8.04 14.37
CA PHE A 63 2.15 6.74 14.23
C PHE A 63 3.52 6.95 13.59
#